data_AF-A0A2E3FDQ1-F1
#
_entry.id   AF-A0A2E3FDQ1-F1
#
_cell.length_a   1.000
_cell.length_b   1.000
_cell.length_c   1.000
_cell.angle_alpha   90.00
_cell.angle_beta   90.00
_cell.angle_gamma   90.00
#
_symmetry.space_group_name_H-M   'P 1'
#
loop_
_entity.id
_entity.type
_entity.pdbx_description
1 polymer ?
#
loop_
_entity_poly.entity_id
_entity_poly.type
_entity_poly.pdbx_seq_one_letter_code
_entity_poly.pdbx_strand_id
1 'polypeptide(L)' 'DRGLDRKHLSQLKAGVWIDPNGCDHWIIDDGVEGYLSARLDKYGKPVCSGAAPPGVATGPFKKGSPISDPL' A
#
# COMPACT_ATOMS: atom_id res chain seq x y z
N ASP A 1 5.35 11.41 16.62
CA ASP A 1 4.79 12.64 17.18
C ASP A 1 5.28 13.84 16.37
N ARG A 2 4.42 14.38 15.50
CA ARG A 2 4.44 15.72 14.85
C ARG A 2 3.42 15.76 13.71
N GLY A 3 2.17 16.12 14.03
CA GLY A 3 1.06 16.19 13.08
C GLY A 3 1.25 17.23 11.98
N LEU A 4 1.77 16.79 10.82
CA LEU A 4 1.97 17.63 9.62
C LEU A 4 1.35 17.08 8.32
N ASP A 5 0.60 15.98 8.34
CA ASP A 5 -0.26 15.65 7.19
C ASP A 5 -1.66 15.24 7.67
N ARG A 6 -2.61 16.18 7.62
CA ARG A 6 -4.05 15.92 7.81
C ARG A 6 -4.69 15.46 6.50
N LYS A 7 -3.98 14.71 5.65
CA LYS A 7 -4.63 14.10 4.49
C LYS A 7 -5.56 13.01 4.98
N HIS A 8 -6.81 13.13 4.58
CA HIS A 8 -7.77 12.07 4.81
C HIS A 8 -7.34 10.88 3.94
N LEU A 9 -7.34 9.65 4.47
CA LEU A 9 -6.95 8.43 3.76
C LEU A 9 -7.60 8.30 2.36
N SER A 10 -8.76 8.94 2.15
CA SER A 10 -9.44 9.02 0.85
C SER A 10 -8.69 9.78 -0.25
N GLN A 11 -7.66 10.56 0.09
CA GLN A 11 -6.81 11.30 -0.85
C GLN A 11 -5.56 10.50 -1.25
N LEU A 12 -5.23 9.43 -0.50
CA LEU A 12 -4.11 8.55 -0.79
C LEU A 12 -4.58 7.44 -1.73
N LYS A 13 -3.74 7.11 -2.72
CA LYS A 13 -4.02 5.99 -3.63
C LYS A 13 -3.31 4.75 -3.09
N ALA A 14 -4.06 3.69 -2.83
CA ALA A 14 -3.44 2.43 -2.44
C ALA A 14 -2.69 1.79 -3.62
N GLY A 15 -1.53 1.21 -3.32
CA GLY A 15 -0.86 0.23 -4.17
C GLY A 15 -1.14 -1.18 -3.69
N VAL A 16 -0.56 -2.15 -4.39
CA VAL A 16 -0.60 -3.56 -4.05
C VAL A 16 0.82 -4.05 -3.85
N TRP A 17 1.11 -4.61 -2.68
CA TRP A 17 2.32 -5.38 -2.43
C TRP A 17 2.01 -6.87 -2.53
N ILE A 18 2.88 -7.64 -3.17
CA ILE A 18 2.74 -9.09 -3.27
C ILE A 18 3.65 -9.73 -2.22
N ASP A 19 3.08 -10.52 -1.31
CA ASP A 19 3.83 -11.24 -0.29
C ASP A 19 4.63 -12.42 -0.89
N PRO A 20 5.54 -13.07 -0.11
CA PRO A 20 6.31 -14.21 -0.60
C PRO A 20 5.47 -15.41 -1.07
N ASN A 21 4.21 -15.50 -0.63
CA ASN A 21 3.27 -16.54 -1.08
C ASN A 21 2.56 -16.15 -2.39
N GLY A 22 2.80 -14.95 -2.91
CA GLY A 22 2.19 -14.44 -4.13
C GLY A 22 0.87 -13.72 -3.91
N CYS A 23 0.51 -13.39 -2.67
CA CYS A 23 -0.79 -12.81 -2.34
C CYS A 23 -0.73 -11.30 -2.09
N ASP A 24 -1.80 -10.63 -2.46
CA ASP A 24 -1.94 -9.19 -2.49
C ASP A 24 -2.18 -8.61 -1.09
N HIS A 25 -1.48 -7.52 -0.79
CA HIS A 25 -1.72 -6.65 0.35
C HIS A 25 -1.91 -5.23 -0.16
N TRP A 26 -2.93 -4.55 0.35
CA TRP A 26 -3.07 -3.11 0.17
C TRP A 26 -1.96 -2.40 0.92
N ILE A 27 -1.24 -1.53 0.23
CA ILE A 27 -0.24 -0.66 0.82
C ILE A 27 -0.63 0.80 0.58
N ILE A 28 -0.54 1.61 1.63
CA ILE A 28 -0.66 3.06 1.56
C ILE A 28 0.58 3.62 2.24
N ASP A 29 1.26 4.52 1.57
CA ASP A 29 2.44 5.21 2.09
C ASP A 29 2.13 6.71 2.08
N ASP A 30 2.11 7.33 3.27
CA ASP A 30 2.01 8.79 3.42
C ASP A 30 3.34 9.42 3.90
N GLY A 31 4.48 8.84 3.53
CA GLY A 31 5.82 9.37 3.77
C GLY A 31 6.38 9.14 5.17
N VAL A 32 5.55 9.21 6.22
CA VAL A 32 5.98 8.90 7.62
C VAL A 32 5.23 7.70 8.20
N GLU A 33 4.04 7.40 7.68
CA GLU A 33 3.17 6.33 8.16
C GLU A 33 2.77 5.42 7.00
N GLY A 34 3.06 4.12 7.14
CA GLY A 34 2.69 3.08 6.19
C GLY A 34 1.54 2.23 6.75
N TYR A 35 0.49 2.03 5.96
CA TYR A 35 -0.60 1.09 6.26
C TYR A 35 -0.50 -0.13 5.36
N LEU A 36 -0.62 -1.31 5.96
CA LEU A 36 -0.62 -2.59 5.27
C LEU A 36 -1.83 -3.41 5.70
N SER A 37 -2.59 -3.93 4.73
CA SER A 37 -3.74 -4.80 4.99
C SER A 37 -3.86 -5.89 3.93
N ALA A 38 -4.14 -7.12 4.35
CA ALA A 38 -4.36 -8.22 3.43
C ALA A 38 -5.56 -7.93 2.52
N ARG A 39 -5.38 -8.11 1.20
CA ARG A 39 -6.49 -8.00 0.26
C ARG A 39 -7.25 -9.30 0.26
N LEU A 40 -8.46 -9.27 0.81
CA LEU A 40 -9.34 -10.43 0.88
C LEU A 40 -10.44 -10.36 -0.18
N ASP A 41 -10.88 -11.52 -0.66
CA ASP A 41 -12.08 -11.65 -1.46
C ASP A 41 -13.35 -11.53 -0.60
N LYS A 42 -14.52 -11.60 -1.23
CA LYS A 42 -15.82 -11.50 -0.54
C LYS A 42 -16.09 -12.65 0.45
N TYR A 43 -15.26 -13.68 0.47
CA TYR A 43 -15.33 -14.83 1.37
C TYR A 43 -14.23 -14.81 2.43
N GLY A 44 -13.41 -13.75 2.48
CA GLY A 44 -12.32 -13.62 3.44
C GLY A 44 -11.05 -14.40 3.06
N LYS A 45 -10.94 -14.92 1.82
CA LYS A 45 -9.71 -15.58 1.36
C LYS A 45 -8.72 -14.57 0.79
N PRO A 46 -7.40 -14.77 0.97
CA PRO A 46 -6.39 -13.93 0.34
C PRO A 46 -6.55 -13.90 -1.18
N VAL A 47 -6.48 -12.71 -1.75
CA VAL A 47 -6.41 -12.50 -3.20
C VAL A 47 -4.95 -12.63 -3.62
N CYS A 48 -4.66 -13.41 -4.66
CA CYS A 48 -3.31 -13.57 -5.20
C CYS A 48 -3.39 -13.29 -6.70
N SER A 49 -3.35 -12.01 -7.07
CA SER A 49 -3.74 -11.53 -8.40
C SER A 49 -2.63 -11.65 -9.45
N GLY A 50 -1.38 -11.82 -9.03
CA GLY A 50 -0.23 -11.84 -9.93
C GLY A 50 0.11 -10.47 -10.53
N ALA A 51 -0.32 -9.37 -9.90
CA ALA A 51 -0.10 -8.01 -10.39
C ALA A 51 1.39 -7.61 -10.50
N ALA A 52 2.29 -8.28 -9.76
CA ALA A 52 3.74 -8.18 -9.87
C ALA A 52 4.41 -9.41 -9.17
N PRO A 53 5.74 -9.61 -9.30
CA PRO A 53 6.45 -10.70 -8.63
C PRO A 53 6.38 -10.61 -7.08
N PRO A 54 6.57 -11.73 -6.36
CA PRO A 54 6.67 -11.72 -4.90
C PRO A 54 7.72 -10.73 -4.39
N GLY A 55 7.36 -9.99 -3.33
CA GLY A 55 8.19 -8.94 -2.73
C GLY A 55 8.07 -7.56 -3.40
N VAL A 56 7.32 -7.43 -4.51
CA VAL A 56 7.20 -6.17 -5.25
C VAL A 56 5.94 -5.41 -4.85
N ALA A 57 6.09 -4.11 -4.63
CA ALA A 57 4.96 -3.18 -4.51
C ALA A 57 4.70 -2.49 -5.86
N THR A 58 3.46 -2.53 -6.33
CA THR A 58 3.01 -1.98 -7.61
C THR A 58 1.82 -1.04 -7.43
N GLY A 59 1.57 -0.17 -8.41
CA GLY A 59 0.50 0.81 -8.39
C GLY A 59 0.90 2.17 -7.80
N PRO A 60 -0.04 3.13 -7.76
CA PRO A 60 0.25 4.53 -7.47
C PRO A 60 0.38 4.86 -5.96
N PHE A 61 0.93 3.96 -5.14
CA PHE A 61 1.07 4.17 -3.69
C PHE A 61 1.95 5.38 -3.34
N LYS A 62 2.92 5.72 -4.19
CA LYS A 62 3.81 6.88 -4.00
C LYS A 62 3.23 8.22 -4.47
N LYS A 63 2.01 8.26 -5.00
CA LYS A 63 1.47 9.46 -5.68
C LYS A 63 0.71 10.42 -4.73
N GLY A 64 0.72 10.16 -3.41
CA GLY A 64 0.00 10.93 -2.38
C GLY A 64 0.85 11.88 -1.54
N SER A 65 2.17 11.67 -1.47
CA SER A 65 3.06 12.46 -0.61
C SER A 65 4.00 13.34 -1.45
N PRO A 66 4.02 14.68 -1.24
CA PRO A 66 5.03 15.57 -1.81
C PRO A 66 6.38 15.46 -1.10
N ILE A 67 6.50 14.57 -0.11
CA ILE A 67 7.74 14.31 0.60
C ILE A 67 8.51 13.28 -0.22
N SER A 68 9.62 13.72 -0.82
CA SER A 68 10.63 12.80 -1.32
C SER A 68 11.18 12.04 -0.13
N ASP A 69 10.86 10.75 -0.04
CA ASP A 69 11.44 9.81 0.91
C ASP A 69 12.98 9.93 0.85
N PRO A 70 13.67 10.39 1.91
CA PRO A 70 15.10 10.22 1.98
C PRO A 70 15.36 8.77 2.39
N LEU A 71 15.99 8.04 1.47
CA LEU A 71 16.59 6.72 1.65
C LEU A 71 17.20 6.48 3.03
#